data_AF-T0QP50-F1
#
_entry.id   AF-T0QP50-F1
#
_cell.length_a   1.000
_cell.length_b   1.000
_cell.length_c   1.000
_cell.angle_alpha   90.00
_cell.angle_beta   90.00
_cell.angle_gamma   90.00
#
_symmetry.space_group_name_H-M   'P 1'
#
loop_
_entity.id
_entity.type
_entity.pdbx_description
1 polymer ?
#
loop_
_entity_poly.entity_id
_entity_poly.type
_entity_poly.pdbx_seq_one_letter_code
_entity_poly.pdbx_strand_id
1 'polypeptide(L)'
;MDPLNWSYAKVLACHLLQIPAPTSDEMFYRLHGRVITRAQLVGVVASMQHKTDRTEYLLDDGTGEVLFVAWQTDAPPCQLGDLVHVFGRLKPSWESSVELHATKVVVVSDPNAEMLHWAQAQLLYQHVYNQRAPYVEATLPTPRETTLEALCRHAFLGLPLPVDTPDNDDALSVAIVTHLVQDGAPPSIRFRDAVANVDVVPPMDASARLGRFRKAFAILRRLGALYLQDADQDMYCLLRFETMAWPIIVQRLAHGQRQRKSDLIALVVASPACRQVPLHWVGDGVDAAVAAQRLALVDDHLALSA
;
A
#
# COMPACT_ATOMS: atom_id res chain seq x y z
N MET A 1 0.70 -3.05 -17.28
CA MET A 1 0.17 -1.76 -16.78
C MET A 1 -1.10 -1.43 -17.56
N ASP A 2 -2.15 -0.97 -16.89
CA ASP A 2 -3.42 -0.61 -17.52
C ASP A 2 -3.24 0.63 -18.43
N PRO A 3 -3.61 0.57 -19.73
CA PRO A 3 -3.55 1.72 -20.64
C PRO A 3 -4.33 2.95 -20.16
N LEU A 4 -5.39 2.77 -19.36
CA LEU A 4 -6.19 3.89 -18.85
C LEU A 4 -5.37 4.84 -17.97
N ASN A 5 -4.37 4.33 -17.23
CA ASN A 5 -3.62 5.09 -16.23
C ASN A 5 -2.95 6.36 -16.78
N TRP A 6 -2.62 6.38 -18.07
CA TRP A 6 -1.88 7.47 -18.73
C TRP A 6 -2.69 8.20 -19.80
N SER A 7 -3.94 7.77 -20.02
CA SER A 7 -4.84 8.34 -21.03
C SER A 7 -5.86 9.28 -20.39
N TYR A 8 -6.39 10.23 -21.17
CA TYR A 8 -7.58 10.96 -20.77
C TYR A 8 -8.80 10.08 -21.05
N ALA A 9 -9.41 9.52 -19.99
CA ALA A 9 -10.60 8.70 -20.12
C ALA A 9 -11.78 9.56 -20.58
N LYS A 10 -12.42 9.21 -21.69
CA LYS A 10 -13.63 9.90 -22.18
C LYS A 10 -14.81 9.45 -21.34
N VAL A 11 -15.33 10.33 -20.52
CA VAL A 11 -16.41 10.02 -19.58
C VAL A 11 -17.52 11.05 -19.69
N LEU A 12 -18.69 10.64 -19.18
CA LEU A 12 -19.84 11.50 -18.94
C LEU A 12 -19.79 11.96 -17.47
N ALA A 13 -20.43 13.08 -17.17
CA ALA A 13 -20.53 13.62 -15.81
C ALA A 13 -21.11 12.60 -14.84
N CYS A 14 -22.20 11.92 -15.20
CA CYS A 14 -22.82 10.91 -14.34
C CYS A 14 -21.87 9.78 -13.95
N HIS A 15 -21.02 9.32 -14.88
CA HIS A 15 -20.05 8.26 -14.63
C HIS A 15 -18.98 8.71 -13.65
N LEU A 16 -18.57 9.98 -13.73
CA LEU A 16 -17.53 10.57 -12.89
C LEU A 16 -18.05 10.84 -11.47
N LEU A 17 -19.26 11.40 -11.37
CA LEU A 17 -19.92 11.74 -10.09
C LEU A 17 -20.32 10.51 -9.27
N GLN A 18 -20.48 9.35 -9.91
CA GLN A 18 -20.73 8.07 -9.23
C GLN A 18 -19.46 7.42 -8.67
N ILE A 19 -18.27 7.95 -8.99
CA ILE A 19 -17.01 7.39 -8.49
C ILE A 19 -16.82 7.81 -7.03
N PRO A 20 -16.67 6.86 -6.09
CA PRO A 20 -16.35 7.19 -4.72
C PRO A 20 -15.03 7.98 -4.62
N ALA A 21 -14.99 8.98 -3.74
CA ALA A 21 -13.73 9.64 -3.41
C ALA A 21 -12.71 8.60 -2.90
N PRO A 22 -11.41 8.76 -3.23
CA PRO A 22 -10.38 7.87 -2.71
C PRO A 22 -10.32 7.97 -1.18
N THR A 23 -10.21 6.83 -0.50
CA THR A 23 -9.99 6.79 0.96
C THR A 23 -8.57 7.24 1.31
N SER A 24 -8.27 7.47 2.60
CA SER A 24 -6.91 7.86 3.04
C SER A 24 -5.80 6.92 2.56
N ASP A 25 -6.15 5.67 2.26
CA ASP A 25 -5.24 4.60 1.90
C ASP A 25 -5.15 4.39 0.36
N GLU A 26 -6.05 5.00 -0.41
CA GLU A 26 -6.06 4.96 -1.88
C GLU A 26 -5.79 6.35 -2.47
N MET A 27 -4.75 6.49 -3.30
CA MET A 27 -4.39 7.79 -3.89
C MET A 27 -5.10 8.12 -5.21
N PHE A 28 -5.92 7.21 -5.77
CA PHE A 28 -6.47 7.34 -7.12
C PHE A 28 -7.95 6.97 -7.21
N TYR A 29 -8.65 7.61 -8.13
CA TYR A 29 -10.03 7.28 -8.49
C TYR A 29 -10.10 5.95 -9.25
N ARG A 30 -11.19 5.21 -9.04
CA ARG A 30 -11.43 3.92 -9.71
C ARG A 30 -12.76 3.91 -10.43
N LEU A 31 -12.72 3.78 -11.74
CA LEU A 31 -13.90 3.50 -12.56
C LEU A 31 -13.99 2.00 -12.78
N HIS A 32 -14.97 1.34 -12.16
CA HIS A 32 -15.13 -0.13 -12.20
C HIS A 32 -13.86 -0.89 -11.81
N GLY A 33 -13.21 -0.43 -10.73
CA GLY A 33 -11.96 -1.02 -10.22
C GLY A 33 -10.69 -0.62 -10.98
N ARG A 34 -10.82 -0.01 -12.16
CA ARG A 34 -9.69 0.45 -12.98
C ARG A 34 -9.27 1.85 -12.56
N VAL A 35 -7.97 2.04 -12.37
CA VAL A 35 -7.43 3.33 -11.95
C VAL A 35 -7.60 4.35 -13.07
N ILE A 36 -8.17 5.50 -12.74
CA ILE A 36 -8.25 6.65 -13.63
C ILE A 36 -7.62 7.87 -12.94
N THR A 37 -6.74 8.55 -13.66
CA THR A 37 -6.03 9.73 -13.14
C THR A 37 -6.38 11.00 -13.91
N ARG A 38 -6.91 10.83 -15.14
CA ARG A 38 -7.21 11.91 -16.09
C ARG A 38 -8.51 11.62 -16.80
N ALA A 39 -9.27 12.66 -17.06
CA ALA A 39 -10.55 12.57 -17.78
C ALA A 39 -10.64 13.63 -18.88
N GLN A 40 -11.39 13.26 -19.92
CA GLN A 40 -11.87 14.15 -20.96
C GLN A 40 -13.40 14.21 -20.86
N LEU A 41 -13.92 15.43 -20.74
CA LEU A 41 -15.37 15.71 -20.78
C LEU A 41 -15.69 16.69 -21.91
N VAL A 42 -16.96 16.69 -22.30
CA VAL A 42 -17.59 17.68 -23.17
C VAL A 42 -18.88 18.12 -22.53
N GLY A 43 -19.11 19.42 -22.49
CA GLY A 43 -20.37 19.97 -22.02
C GLY A 43 -20.39 21.48 -22.17
N VAL A 44 -21.52 22.07 -21.79
CA VAL A 44 -21.72 23.51 -21.77
C VAL A 44 -21.26 24.06 -20.44
N VAL A 45 -20.56 25.20 -20.46
CA VAL A 45 -20.21 25.93 -19.24
C VAL A 45 -21.49 26.52 -18.62
N ALA A 46 -22.01 25.87 -17.59
CA ALA A 46 -23.24 26.24 -16.90
C ALA A 46 -23.01 27.28 -15.78
N SER A 47 -21.79 27.34 -15.24
CA SER A 47 -21.40 28.35 -14.24
C SER A 47 -19.93 28.69 -14.36
N MET A 48 -19.57 29.93 -13.99
CA MET A 48 -18.20 30.42 -13.98
C MET A 48 -18.01 31.36 -12.77
N GLN A 49 -17.05 31.03 -11.91
CA GLN A 49 -16.66 31.83 -10.75
C GLN A 49 -15.17 32.18 -10.81
N HIS A 50 -14.88 33.47 -10.93
CA HIS A 50 -13.50 33.96 -10.89
C HIS A 50 -13.01 34.06 -9.45
N LYS A 51 -11.83 33.50 -9.17
CA LYS A 51 -11.07 33.68 -7.94
C LYS A 51 -9.74 34.38 -8.27
N THR A 52 -8.97 34.70 -7.25
CA THR A 52 -7.71 35.45 -7.40
C THR A 52 -6.65 34.70 -8.21
N ASP A 53 -6.60 33.37 -8.10
CA ASP A 53 -5.55 32.50 -8.65
C ASP A 53 -6.08 31.42 -9.61
N ARG A 54 -7.40 31.34 -9.78
CA ARG A 54 -8.07 30.31 -10.58
C ARG A 54 -9.46 30.75 -10.99
N THR A 55 -10.01 30.07 -11.99
CA THR A 55 -11.44 30.14 -12.32
C THR A 55 -12.07 28.76 -12.14
N GLU A 56 -13.17 28.73 -11.39
CA GLU A 56 -13.97 27.55 -11.11
C GLU A 56 -15.17 27.52 -12.04
N TYR A 57 -15.42 26.39 -12.68
CA TYR A 57 -16.48 26.22 -13.67
C TYR A 57 -17.34 25.02 -13.34
N LEU A 58 -18.64 25.11 -13.62
CA LEU A 58 -19.50 23.93 -13.71
C LEU A 58 -19.72 23.60 -15.19
N LEU A 59 -19.38 22.36 -15.54
CA LEU A 59 -19.60 21.80 -16.87
C LEU A 59 -20.83 20.89 -16.81
N ASP A 60 -21.85 21.22 -17.59
CA ASP A 60 -23.07 20.41 -17.74
C ASP A 60 -23.04 19.68 -19.09
N ASP A 61 -23.12 18.36 -19.05
CA ASP A 61 -23.23 17.50 -20.25
C ASP A 61 -24.60 16.82 -20.36
N GLY A 62 -25.61 17.35 -19.67
CA GLY A 62 -26.97 16.79 -19.62
C GLY A 62 -27.10 15.53 -18.77
N THR A 63 -25.99 14.93 -18.31
CA THR A 63 -25.99 13.77 -17.40
C THR A 63 -25.59 14.14 -15.97
N GLY A 64 -25.08 15.34 -15.78
CA GLY A 64 -24.72 15.91 -14.49
C GLY A 64 -23.80 17.11 -14.65
N GLU A 65 -23.48 17.74 -13.52
CA GLU A 65 -22.62 18.92 -13.47
C GLU A 65 -21.29 18.56 -12.78
N VAL A 66 -20.17 18.80 -13.47
CA VAL A 66 -18.83 18.53 -12.94
C VAL A 66 -18.09 19.83 -12.74
N LEU A 67 -17.52 20.00 -11.54
CA LEU A 67 -16.61 21.10 -11.23
C LEU A 67 -15.27 20.86 -11.96
N PHE A 68 -14.86 21.83 -12.78
CA PHE A 68 -13.49 21.89 -13.26
C PHE A 68 -12.85 23.24 -12.94
N VAL A 69 -11.54 23.20 -12.72
CA VAL A 69 -10.76 24.35 -12.28
C VAL A 69 -9.63 24.62 -13.26
N ALA A 70 -9.59 25.84 -13.78
CA ALA A 70 -8.50 26.33 -14.61
C ALA A 70 -7.60 27.26 -13.78
N TRP A 71 -6.34 26.87 -13.64
CA TRP A 71 -5.31 27.62 -12.91
C TRP A 71 -4.54 28.50 -13.90
N GLN A 72 -5.03 29.72 -14.16
CA GLN A 72 -4.37 30.70 -15.02
C GLN A 72 -4.62 32.13 -14.52
N THR A 73 -3.60 32.98 -14.66
CA THR A 73 -3.58 34.40 -14.22
C THR A 73 -3.99 35.40 -15.30
N ASP A 74 -4.11 34.97 -16.56
CA ASP A 74 -4.27 35.89 -17.68
C ASP A 74 -5.76 36.12 -18.01
N ALA A 75 -6.34 35.22 -18.81
CA ALA A 75 -7.72 35.28 -19.27
C ALA A 75 -8.39 33.91 -19.11
N PRO A 76 -9.71 33.88 -18.79
CA PRO A 76 -10.45 32.63 -18.71
C PRO A 76 -10.44 31.90 -20.06
N PRO A 77 -10.17 30.57 -20.10
CA PRO A 77 -10.04 29.83 -21.36
C PRO A 77 -11.36 29.63 -22.12
N CYS A 78 -12.50 29.91 -21.48
CA CYS A 78 -13.84 29.84 -22.05
C CYS A 78 -14.81 30.74 -21.28
N GLN A 79 -15.98 31.00 -21.85
CA GLN A 79 -17.04 31.83 -21.29
C GLN A 79 -18.25 30.98 -20.87
N LEU A 80 -19.14 31.60 -20.10
CA LEU A 80 -20.44 31.03 -19.75
C LEU A 80 -21.25 30.74 -21.04
N GLY A 81 -21.81 29.53 -21.15
CA GLY A 81 -22.57 29.08 -22.31
C GLY A 81 -21.74 28.49 -23.45
N ASP A 82 -20.40 28.52 -23.37
CA ASP A 82 -19.55 27.86 -24.37
C ASP A 82 -19.66 26.34 -24.25
N LEU A 83 -19.75 25.66 -25.40
CA LEU A 83 -19.51 24.22 -25.48
C LEU A 83 -17.99 23.99 -25.47
N VAL A 84 -17.50 23.18 -24.54
CA VAL A 84 -16.06 22.99 -24.35
C VAL A 84 -15.65 21.52 -24.23
N HIS A 85 -14.48 21.20 -24.78
CA HIS A 85 -13.72 20.01 -24.45
C HIS A 85 -12.78 20.32 -23.29
N VAL A 86 -12.94 19.62 -22.17
CA VAL A 86 -12.07 19.77 -20.99
C VAL A 86 -11.24 18.51 -20.79
N PHE A 87 -9.93 18.68 -20.70
CA PHE A 87 -8.98 17.63 -20.38
C PHE A 87 -8.31 17.98 -19.06
N GLY A 88 -8.37 17.10 -18.07
CA GLY A 88 -7.79 17.40 -16.76
C GLY A 88 -7.40 16.19 -15.94
N ARG A 89 -6.77 16.46 -14.81
CA ARG A 89 -6.45 15.49 -13.77
C ARG A 89 -7.57 15.45 -12.75
N LEU A 90 -7.90 14.25 -12.29
CA LEU A 90 -8.88 14.07 -11.23
C LEU A 90 -8.23 14.38 -9.88
N LYS A 91 -8.93 15.16 -9.06
CA LYS A 91 -8.52 15.54 -7.72
C LYS A 91 -9.72 15.47 -6.77
N PRO A 92 -9.47 15.11 -5.49
CA PRO A 92 -10.49 15.23 -4.47
C PRO A 92 -10.79 16.70 -4.22
N SER A 93 -12.06 17.06 -4.30
CA SER A 93 -12.60 18.29 -3.73
C SER A 93 -12.61 18.20 -2.20
N TRP A 94 -12.64 19.36 -1.56
CA TRP A 94 -12.84 19.50 -0.12
C TRP A 94 -14.21 18.95 0.35
N GLU A 95 -15.20 18.88 -0.54
CA GLU A 95 -16.52 18.28 -0.27
C GLU A 95 -16.58 16.77 -0.52
N SER A 96 -15.43 16.10 -0.73
CA SER A 96 -15.36 14.68 -1.12
C SER A 96 -16.05 14.37 -2.46
N SER A 97 -16.28 15.38 -3.30
CA SER A 97 -16.66 15.22 -4.70
C SER A 97 -15.43 15.16 -5.60
N VAL A 98 -15.58 14.68 -6.82
CA VAL A 98 -14.51 14.67 -7.81
C VAL A 98 -14.41 16.04 -8.49
N GLU A 99 -13.21 16.60 -8.50
CA GLU A 99 -12.88 17.84 -9.18
C GLU A 99 -11.91 17.58 -10.33
N LEU A 100 -12.13 18.25 -11.47
CA LEU A 100 -11.23 18.16 -12.61
C LEU A 100 -10.30 19.38 -12.68
N HIS A 101 -9.01 19.17 -12.41
CA HIS A 101 -8.01 20.20 -12.64
C HIS A 101 -7.65 20.24 -14.13
N ALA A 102 -8.15 21.27 -14.82
CA ALA A 102 -7.99 21.41 -16.26
C ALA A 102 -6.51 21.59 -16.63
N THR A 103 -6.04 20.72 -17.52
CA THR A 103 -4.75 20.83 -18.21
C THR A 103 -4.92 21.52 -19.57
N LYS A 104 -6.06 21.30 -20.23
CA LYS A 104 -6.40 21.89 -21.51
C LYS A 104 -7.91 22.07 -21.61
N VAL A 105 -8.34 23.24 -22.06
CA VAL A 105 -9.74 23.55 -22.38
C VAL A 105 -9.78 24.01 -23.84
N VAL A 106 -10.75 23.53 -24.60
CA VAL A 106 -10.93 23.89 -26.02
C VAL A 106 -12.41 24.22 -26.25
N VAL A 107 -12.69 25.46 -26.64
CA VAL A 107 -14.04 25.86 -27.09
C VAL A 107 -14.34 25.16 -28.41
N VAL A 108 -15.53 24.57 -28.50
CA VAL A 108 -15.96 23.71 -29.61
C VAL A 108 -17.05 24.40 -30.41
N SER A 109 -16.87 24.47 -31.72
CA SER A 109 -17.84 25.09 -32.64
C SER A 109 -18.71 24.08 -33.39
N ASP A 110 -18.32 22.79 -33.41
CA ASP A 110 -19.11 21.73 -34.05
C ASP A 110 -20.29 21.34 -33.15
N PRO A 111 -21.54 21.54 -33.58
CA PRO A 111 -22.72 21.19 -32.78
C PRO A 111 -22.86 19.69 -32.53
N ASN A 112 -22.18 18.83 -33.31
CA ASN A 112 -22.27 17.39 -33.13
C ASN A 112 -21.23 16.84 -32.14
N ALA A 113 -20.29 17.67 -31.67
CA ALA A 113 -19.18 17.23 -30.84
C ALA A 113 -19.63 16.61 -29.51
N GLU A 114 -20.67 17.17 -28.89
CA GLU A 114 -21.26 16.64 -27.66
C GLU A 114 -21.86 15.25 -27.87
N MET A 115 -22.73 15.11 -28.88
CA MET A 115 -23.32 13.81 -29.23
C MET A 115 -22.26 12.76 -29.60
N LEU A 116 -21.23 13.17 -30.33
CA LEU A 116 -20.12 12.28 -30.69
C LEU A 116 -19.33 11.85 -29.44
N HIS A 117 -19.06 12.77 -28.52
CA HIS A 117 -18.40 12.45 -27.25
C HIS A 117 -19.25 11.51 -26.41
N TRP A 118 -20.56 11.73 -26.31
CA TRP A 118 -21.47 10.83 -25.60
C TRP A 118 -21.45 9.42 -26.18
N ALA A 119 -21.56 9.29 -27.51
CA ALA A 119 -21.50 7.98 -28.18
C ALA A 119 -20.17 7.27 -27.91
N GLN A 120 -19.05 8.00 -27.98
CA GLN A 120 -17.73 7.47 -27.71
C GLN A 120 -17.55 7.06 -26.24
N ALA A 121 -17.96 7.91 -25.30
CA ALA A 121 -17.88 7.65 -23.87
C ALA A 121 -18.70 6.41 -23.51
N GLN A 122 -19.90 6.27 -24.08
CA GLN A 122 -20.76 5.12 -23.85
C GLN A 122 -20.17 3.82 -24.43
N LEU A 123 -19.63 3.85 -25.65
CA LEU A 123 -18.95 2.70 -26.24
C LEU A 123 -17.72 2.29 -25.42
N LEU A 124 -16.91 3.25 -24.98
CA LEU A 124 -15.75 3.00 -24.13
C LEU A 124 -16.17 2.46 -22.76
N TYR A 125 -17.25 2.97 -22.19
CA TYR A 125 -17.78 2.46 -20.93
C TYR A 125 -18.17 0.98 -21.04
N GLN A 126 -18.93 0.62 -22.07
CA GLN A 126 -19.40 -0.74 -22.30
C GLN A 126 -18.29 -1.72 -22.69
N HIS A 127 -17.38 -1.31 -23.57
CA HIS A 127 -16.39 -2.21 -24.18
C HIS A 127 -14.98 -2.10 -23.60
N VAL A 128 -14.69 -1.10 -22.78
CA VAL A 128 -13.37 -0.92 -22.18
C VAL A 128 -13.49 -0.81 -20.68
N TYR A 129 -14.20 0.18 -20.15
CA TYR A 129 -14.15 0.51 -18.73
C TYR A 129 -14.83 -0.55 -17.85
N ASN A 130 -15.94 -1.13 -18.32
CA ASN A 130 -16.63 -2.24 -17.64
C ASN A 130 -15.93 -3.58 -17.77
N GLN A 131 -14.95 -3.72 -18.66
CA GLN A 131 -14.16 -4.94 -18.75
C GLN A 131 -13.16 -4.97 -17.60
N ARG A 132 -12.91 -6.16 -17.04
CA ARG A 132 -11.77 -6.34 -16.12
C ARG A 132 -10.53 -5.78 -16.79
N ALA A 133 -9.74 -5.01 -16.05
CA ALA A 133 -8.47 -4.49 -16.56
C ALA A 133 -7.73 -5.66 -17.24
N PRO A 134 -7.32 -5.53 -18.51
CA PRO A 134 -6.50 -6.54 -19.17
C PRO A 134 -5.13 -6.49 -18.49
N TYR A 135 -5.07 -7.11 -17.32
CA TYR A 135 -3.85 -7.36 -16.62
C TYR A 135 -3.17 -8.46 -17.42
N VAL A 136 -2.21 -8.07 -18.26
CA VAL A 136 -0.96 -8.82 -18.22
C VAL A 136 -0.50 -8.62 -16.79
N GLU A 137 -0.50 -9.70 -16.01
CA GLU A 137 0.38 -9.84 -14.86
C GLU A 137 1.76 -9.38 -15.34
N ALA A 138 2.05 -8.08 -15.21
CA ALA A 138 3.39 -7.73 -14.84
C ALA A 138 3.51 -8.46 -13.52
N THR A 139 4.19 -9.61 -13.55
CA THR A 139 4.87 -10.13 -12.38
C THR A 139 5.37 -8.87 -11.72
N LEU A 140 4.72 -8.47 -10.61
CA LEU A 140 5.39 -7.58 -9.70
C LEU A 140 6.77 -8.24 -9.60
N PRO A 141 7.88 -7.53 -9.83
CA PRO A 141 9.07 -8.02 -9.17
C PRO A 141 8.58 -8.14 -7.73
N THR A 142 8.35 -9.38 -7.27
CA THR A 142 8.19 -9.69 -5.85
C THR A 142 9.23 -8.80 -5.23
N PRO A 143 8.84 -7.76 -4.45
CA PRO A 143 9.76 -6.73 -4.00
C PRO A 143 10.97 -7.51 -3.56
N ARG A 144 12.11 -7.34 -4.28
CA ARG A 144 13.23 -8.28 -4.15
C ARG A 144 13.51 -8.29 -2.66
N GLU A 145 13.13 -9.39 -2.01
CA GLU A 145 13.18 -9.48 -0.56
C GLU A 145 14.65 -9.22 -0.26
N THR A 146 14.93 -8.13 0.44
CA THR A 146 16.33 -7.80 0.70
C THR A 146 16.93 -8.97 1.48
N THR A 147 18.23 -9.23 1.36
CA THR A 147 18.85 -10.34 2.10
C THR A 147 18.54 -10.23 3.60
N LEU A 148 18.44 -8.99 4.11
CA LEU A 148 18.04 -8.71 5.49
C LEU A 148 16.58 -9.07 5.79
N GLU A 149 15.62 -8.72 4.93
CA GLU A 149 14.21 -9.10 5.09
C GLU A 149 14.04 -10.62 5.08
N ALA A 150 14.71 -11.30 4.15
CA ALA A 150 14.72 -12.76 4.09
C ALA A 150 15.27 -13.34 5.39
N LEU A 151 16.45 -12.90 5.83
CA LEU A 151 17.06 -13.36 7.07
C LEU A 151 16.16 -13.13 8.29
N CYS A 152 15.53 -11.96 8.37
CA CYS A 152 14.59 -11.62 9.45
C CYS A 152 13.37 -12.54 9.44
N ARG A 153 12.80 -12.84 8.26
CA ARG A 153 11.70 -13.79 8.12
C ARG A 153 12.13 -15.20 8.51
N HIS A 154 13.30 -15.65 8.10
CA HIS A 154 13.85 -16.95 8.50
C HIS A 154 14.06 -17.02 10.02
N ALA A 155 14.59 -15.96 10.63
CA ALA A 155 14.77 -15.86 12.08
C ALA A 155 13.43 -15.95 12.84
N PHE A 156 12.41 -15.27 12.34
CA PHE A 156 11.07 -15.28 12.94
C PHE A 156 10.41 -16.66 12.84
N LEU A 157 10.52 -17.33 11.69
CA LEU A 157 9.91 -18.64 11.43
C LEU A 157 10.75 -19.82 11.94
N GLY A 158 11.93 -19.57 12.52
CA GLY A 158 12.83 -20.64 12.97
C GLY A 158 13.36 -21.52 11.84
N LEU A 159 13.43 -21.00 10.61
CA LEU A 159 13.88 -21.73 9.43
C LEU A 159 15.42 -21.67 9.28
N PRO A 160 16.05 -22.63 8.58
CA PRO A 160 17.48 -22.57 8.28
C PRO A 160 17.87 -21.26 7.58
N LEU A 161 19.01 -20.69 7.95
CA LEU A 161 19.50 -19.44 7.38
C LEU A 161 19.78 -19.60 5.88
N PRO A 162 19.35 -18.64 5.02
CA PRO A 162 19.68 -18.63 3.60
C PRO A 162 21.19 -18.43 3.39
N VAL A 163 21.72 -19.05 2.33
CA VAL A 163 23.17 -19.12 2.04
C VAL A 163 23.71 -17.83 1.39
N ASP A 164 22.83 -16.94 0.93
CA ASP A 164 23.21 -15.81 0.11
C ASP A 164 23.98 -14.73 0.89
N THR A 165 25.01 -14.17 0.22
CA THR A 165 25.83 -13.09 0.77
C THR A 165 25.01 -11.80 0.89
N PRO A 166 25.05 -11.11 2.04
CA PRO A 166 24.28 -9.89 2.24
C PRO A 166 24.78 -8.75 1.37
N ASP A 167 23.86 -7.86 0.97
CA ASP A 167 24.21 -6.55 0.43
C ASP A 167 25.05 -5.76 1.46
N ASN A 168 26.07 -5.05 0.98
CA ASN A 168 27.11 -4.44 1.82
C ASN A 168 26.56 -3.41 2.83
N ASP A 169 25.41 -2.81 2.54
CA ASP A 169 24.77 -1.80 3.41
C ASP A 169 24.08 -2.40 4.66
N ASP A 170 23.73 -3.69 4.63
CA ASP A 170 23.00 -4.38 5.70
C ASP A 170 23.85 -5.36 6.52
N ALA A 171 25.15 -5.45 6.24
CA ALA A 171 26.07 -6.43 6.85
C ALA A 171 26.01 -6.46 8.39
N LEU A 172 25.84 -5.30 9.05
CA LEU A 172 25.72 -5.21 10.50
C LEU A 172 24.39 -5.79 11.02
N SER A 173 23.28 -5.44 10.38
CA SER A 173 21.95 -5.94 10.74
C SER A 173 21.90 -7.46 10.56
N VAL A 174 22.52 -7.96 9.49
CA VAL A 174 22.67 -9.39 9.21
C VAL A 174 23.53 -10.08 10.27
N ALA A 175 24.69 -9.53 10.64
CA ALA A 175 25.54 -10.11 11.68
C ALA A 175 24.81 -10.20 13.04
N ILE A 176 24.03 -9.18 13.39
CA ILE A 176 23.21 -9.19 14.61
C ILE A 176 22.16 -10.30 14.55
N VAL A 177 21.38 -10.41 13.47
CA VAL A 177 20.36 -11.45 13.33
C VAL A 177 21.00 -12.84 13.36
N THR A 178 22.07 -13.07 12.62
CA THR A 178 22.80 -14.34 12.60
C THR A 178 23.28 -14.72 14.01
N HIS A 179 23.84 -13.79 14.77
CA HIS A 179 24.25 -14.04 16.15
C HIS A 179 23.07 -14.39 17.07
N LEU A 180 21.91 -13.77 16.87
CA LEU A 180 20.70 -14.01 17.67
C LEU A 180 19.94 -15.29 17.29
N VAL A 181 20.12 -15.77 16.06
CA VAL A 181 19.48 -17.00 15.56
C VAL A 181 20.30 -18.25 15.92
N GLN A 182 21.60 -18.11 16.20
CA GLN A 182 22.45 -19.22 16.64
C GLN A 182 21.85 -19.99 17.84
N ASP A 183 21.94 -21.32 17.79
CA ASP A 183 21.43 -22.19 18.83
C ASP A 183 22.04 -21.84 20.20
N GLY A 184 21.17 -21.60 21.19
CA GLY A 184 21.57 -21.23 22.55
C GLY A 184 21.60 -19.73 22.85
N ALA A 185 21.31 -18.86 21.87
CA ALA A 185 21.15 -17.43 22.14
C ALA A 185 19.98 -17.16 23.11
N PRO A 186 20.13 -16.24 24.07
CA PRO A 186 19.06 -15.90 24.99
C PRO A 186 17.89 -15.24 24.23
N PRO A 187 16.62 -15.47 24.63
CA PRO A 187 15.44 -14.89 23.98
C PRO A 187 15.41 -13.36 24.09
N SER A 188 16.11 -12.82 25.10
CA SER A 188 16.26 -11.40 25.36
C SER A 188 17.74 -11.06 25.43
N ILE A 189 18.14 -9.97 24.77
CA ILE A 189 19.51 -9.47 24.77
C ILE A 189 19.53 -7.99 25.15
N ARG A 190 20.51 -7.58 25.94
CA ARG A 190 20.76 -6.15 26.16
C ARG A 190 21.53 -5.60 24.99
N PHE A 191 21.18 -4.39 24.55
CA PHE A 191 21.85 -3.73 23.44
C PHE A 191 23.39 -3.70 23.58
N ARG A 192 23.89 -3.36 24.77
CA ARG A 192 25.34 -3.36 25.06
C ARG A 192 26.01 -4.70 24.85
N ASP A 193 25.33 -5.81 25.18
CA ASP A 193 25.88 -7.16 25.09
C ASP A 193 25.88 -7.62 23.63
N ALA A 194 24.81 -7.27 22.88
CA ALA A 194 24.74 -7.48 21.44
C ALA A 194 25.84 -6.72 20.68
N VAL A 195 26.16 -5.50 21.11
CA VAL A 195 27.20 -4.66 20.50
C VAL A 195 28.59 -5.22 20.79
N ALA A 196 28.85 -5.73 21.99
CA ALA A 196 30.17 -6.21 22.40
C ALA A 196 30.63 -7.45 21.61
N ASN A 197 29.70 -8.36 21.30
CA ASN A 197 30.02 -9.69 20.75
C ASN A 197 29.99 -9.77 19.21
N VAL A 198 29.62 -8.69 18.51
CA VAL A 198 29.54 -8.68 17.04
C VAL A 198 30.80 -8.02 16.48
N ASP A 199 31.63 -8.82 15.80
CA ASP A 199 32.79 -8.34 15.05
C ASP A 199 32.33 -7.56 13.81
N VAL A 200 32.67 -6.27 13.74
CA VAL A 200 32.33 -5.40 12.61
C VAL A 200 33.59 -5.13 11.80
N VAL A 201 33.55 -5.47 10.51
CA VAL A 201 34.62 -5.16 9.54
C VAL A 201 34.09 -4.11 8.57
N PRO A 202 34.80 -2.97 8.35
CA PRO A 202 36.07 -2.54 8.94
C PRO A 202 35.94 -2.02 10.39
N PRO A 203 37.06 -1.95 11.15
CA PRO A 203 37.06 -1.39 12.50
C PRO A 203 36.60 0.07 12.49
N MET A 204 35.70 0.41 13.41
CA MET A 204 35.09 1.73 13.52
C MET A 204 35.40 2.37 14.87
N ASP A 205 35.36 3.70 14.93
CA ASP A 205 35.36 4.39 16.22
C ASP A 205 34.12 4.02 17.07
N ALA A 206 34.24 4.10 18.39
CA ALA A 206 33.20 3.65 19.31
C ALA A 206 31.86 4.41 19.16
N SER A 207 31.91 5.69 18.79
CA SER A 207 30.72 6.55 18.63
C SER A 207 29.96 6.22 17.35
N ALA A 208 30.68 6.08 16.24
CA ALA A 208 30.16 5.66 14.94
C ALA A 208 29.64 4.22 14.99
N ARG A 209 30.30 3.33 15.74
CA ARG A 209 29.81 1.96 16.02
C ARG A 209 28.44 2.04 16.70
N LEU A 210 28.32 2.77 17.82
CA LEU A 210 27.06 2.91 18.55
C LEU A 210 25.92 3.45 17.67
N GLY A 211 26.20 4.46 16.85
CA GLY A 211 25.24 5.03 15.90
C GLY A 211 24.74 4.01 14.87
N ARG A 212 25.65 3.20 14.29
CA ARG A 212 25.27 2.15 13.33
C ARG A 212 24.47 1.03 13.99
N PHE A 213 24.83 0.59 15.20
CA PHE A 213 24.05 -0.42 15.91
C PHE A 213 22.64 0.07 16.24
N ARG A 214 22.48 1.32 16.69
CA ARG A 214 21.15 1.91 16.90
C ARG A 214 20.32 1.92 15.62
N LYS A 215 20.94 2.28 14.49
CA LYS A 215 20.28 2.23 13.18
C LYS A 215 19.88 0.81 12.80
N ALA A 216 20.76 -0.18 12.99
CA ALA A 216 20.48 -1.58 12.72
C ALA A 216 19.31 -2.10 13.57
N PHE A 217 19.32 -1.85 14.88
CA PHE A 217 18.21 -2.23 15.78
C PHE A 217 16.89 -1.55 15.42
N ALA A 218 16.92 -0.28 14.99
CA ALA A 218 15.74 0.41 14.49
C ALA A 218 15.19 -0.25 13.22
N ILE A 219 16.07 -0.66 12.29
CA ILE A 219 15.68 -1.41 11.09
C ILE A 219 15.08 -2.76 11.47
N LEU A 220 15.74 -3.54 12.32
CA LEU A 220 15.27 -4.86 12.76
C LEU A 220 13.91 -4.79 13.48
N ARG A 221 13.68 -3.75 14.29
CA ARG A 221 12.38 -3.48 14.91
C ARG A 221 11.31 -3.15 13.88
N ARG A 222 11.62 -2.30 12.90
CA ARG A 222 10.70 -1.96 11.81
C ARG A 222 10.34 -3.19 10.98
N LEU A 223 11.30 -4.09 10.77
CA LEU A 223 11.08 -5.35 10.09
C LEU A 223 10.29 -6.34 10.95
N GLY A 224 10.27 -6.20 12.28
CA GLY A 224 9.55 -7.10 13.18
C GLY A 224 10.40 -8.24 13.74
N ALA A 225 11.72 -8.23 13.52
CA ALA A 225 12.62 -9.25 14.07
C ALA A 225 12.84 -9.06 15.58
N LEU A 226 12.79 -7.82 16.05
CA LEU A 226 13.02 -7.45 17.45
C LEU A 226 11.88 -6.60 18.00
N TYR A 227 11.59 -6.72 19.28
CA TYR A 227 10.84 -5.71 20.02
C TYR A 227 11.60 -5.22 21.25
N LEU A 228 11.38 -3.96 21.61
CA LEU A 228 11.95 -3.36 22.82
C LEU A 228 11.08 -3.78 24.02
N GLN A 229 11.63 -4.63 24.89
CA GLN A 229 10.92 -5.14 26.07
C GLN A 229 11.02 -4.17 27.24
N ASP A 230 12.21 -3.60 27.46
CA ASP A 230 12.49 -2.67 28.56
C ASP A 230 13.41 -1.56 28.03
N ALA A 231 12.89 -0.33 28.04
CA ALA A 231 13.61 0.85 27.56
C ALA A 231 14.68 1.33 28.55
N ASP A 232 14.48 1.11 29.86
CA ASP A 232 15.41 1.56 30.90
C ASP A 232 16.66 0.68 30.94
N GLN A 233 16.49 -0.61 30.62
CA GLN A 233 17.57 -1.59 30.59
C GLN A 233 18.12 -1.86 29.17
N ASP A 234 17.62 -1.17 28.14
CA ASP A 234 17.91 -1.42 26.73
C ASP A 234 17.78 -2.91 26.36
N MET A 235 16.72 -3.57 26.84
CA MET A 235 16.48 -4.99 26.57
C MET A 235 15.60 -5.20 25.34
N TYR A 236 16.13 -5.95 24.39
CA TYR A 236 15.46 -6.32 23.15
C TYR A 236 15.17 -7.82 23.17
N CYS A 237 13.99 -8.19 22.70
CA CYS A 237 13.63 -9.60 22.54
C CYS A 237 13.58 -9.97 21.07
N LEU A 238 14.13 -11.14 20.74
CA LEU A 238 13.96 -11.75 19.42
C LEU A 238 12.55 -12.32 19.31
N LEU A 239 11.85 -11.91 18.25
CA LEU A 239 10.52 -12.41 17.96
C LEU A 239 10.65 -13.73 17.21
N ARG A 240 10.10 -14.80 17.80
CA ARG A 240 9.95 -16.11 17.15
C ARG A 240 8.48 -16.50 17.12
N PHE A 241 8.04 -17.04 16.00
CA PHE A 241 6.66 -17.44 15.80
C PHE A 241 6.22 -18.47 16.86
N GLU A 242 7.08 -19.45 17.15
CA GLU A 242 6.83 -20.55 18.09
C GLU A 242 6.61 -20.09 19.53
N THR A 243 7.30 -19.04 19.96
CA THR A 243 7.26 -18.57 21.35
C THR A 243 6.23 -17.47 21.57
N MET A 244 5.92 -16.68 20.53
CA MET A 244 5.07 -15.49 20.65
C MET A 244 3.67 -15.71 20.08
N ALA A 245 3.57 -16.08 18.80
CA ALA A 245 2.30 -16.17 18.08
C ALA A 245 1.64 -17.54 18.26
N TRP A 246 2.42 -18.62 18.21
CA TRP A 246 1.92 -19.99 18.27
C TRP A 246 1.09 -20.31 19.52
N PRO A 247 1.49 -19.91 20.75
CA PRO A 247 0.68 -20.19 21.95
C PRO A 247 -0.71 -19.53 21.88
N ILE A 248 -0.80 -18.33 21.30
CA ILE A 248 -2.07 -17.60 21.12
C ILE A 248 -2.97 -18.34 20.14
N ILE A 249 -2.41 -18.79 19.01
CA ILE A 249 -3.14 -19.56 18.00
C ILE A 249 -3.65 -20.88 18.59
N VAL A 250 -2.79 -21.64 19.27
CA VAL A 250 -3.16 -22.90 19.92
C VAL A 250 -4.25 -22.67 20.96
N GLN A 251 -4.09 -21.68 21.84
CA GLN A 251 -5.09 -21.38 22.86
C GLN A 251 -6.45 -21.06 22.23
N ARG A 252 -6.47 -20.32 21.11
CA ARG A 252 -7.72 -19.98 20.42
C ARG A 252 -8.39 -21.19 19.76
N LEU A 253 -7.60 -22.12 19.23
CA LEU A 253 -8.09 -23.29 18.48
C LEU A 253 -8.29 -24.54 19.36
N ALA A 254 -7.75 -24.58 20.58
CA ALA A 254 -7.78 -25.74 21.49
C ALA A 254 -9.19 -26.24 21.83
N HIS A 255 -10.23 -25.39 21.69
CA HIS A 255 -11.62 -25.76 21.93
C HIS A 255 -12.33 -26.36 20.69
N GLY A 256 -11.59 -26.84 19.69
CA GLY A 256 -12.15 -27.42 18.46
C GLY A 256 -12.83 -26.39 17.55
N GLN A 257 -12.63 -25.09 17.82
CA GLN A 257 -13.23 -24.01 17.05
C GLN A 257 -12.42 -23.79 15.78
N ARG A 258 -13.11 -23.79 14.64
CA ARG A 258 -12.57 -23.29 13.38
C ARG A 258 -12.59 -21.77 13.40
N GLN A 259 -11.52 -21.14 12.97
CA GLN A 259 -11.42 -19.66 12.88
C GLN A 259 -10.95 -19.28 11.48
N ARG A 260 -11.44 -18.16 10.94
CA ARG A 260 -10.91 -17.66 9.68
C ARG A 260 -9.46 -17.25 9.86
N LYS A 261 -8.65 -17.42 8.81
CA LYS A 261 -7.24 -17.01 8.82
C LYS A 261 -7.07 -15.54 9.20
N SER A 262 -7.91 -14.66 8.66
CA SER A 262 -7.91 -13.22 8.99
C SER A 262 -8.10 -12.95 10.48
N ASP A 263 -9.01 -13.69 11.12
CA ASP A 263 -9.41 -13.46 12.51
C ASP A 263 -8.30 -13.92 13.48
N LEU A 264 -7.61 -15.01 13.15
CA LEU A 264 -6.44 -15.46 13.89
C LEU A 264 -5.27 -14.47 13.78
N ILE A 265 -5.01 -13.95 12.58
CA ILE A 265 -3.96 -12.93 12.38
C ILE A 265 -4.29 -11.68 13.21
N ALA A 266 -5.55 -11.20 13.14
CA ALA A 266 -6.00 -10.06 13.92
C ALA A 266 -5.87 -10.30 15.44
N LEU A 267 -6.20 -11.50 15.91
CA LEU A 267 -6.05 -11.89 17.31
C LEU A 267 -4.59 -11.85 17.77
N VAL A 268 -3.67 -12.39 16.97
CA VAL A 268 -2.24 -12.39 17.30
C VAL A 268 -1.73 -10.96 17.39
N VAL A 269 -2.01 -10.10 16.42
CA VAL A 269 -1.55 -8.69 16.43
C VAL A 269 -2.19 -7.86 17.55
N ALA A 270 -3.39 -8.22 18.03
CA ALA A 270 -3.99 -7.59 19.19
C ALA A 270 -3.25 -7.87 20.51
N SER A 271 -2.46 -8.95 20.57
CA SER A 271 -1.67 -9.30 21.75
C SER A 271 -0.55 -8.27 22.00
N PRO A 272 -0.35 -7.78 23.24
CA PRO A 272 0.71 -6.82 23.56
C PRO A 272 2.12 -7.26 23.10
N ALA A 273 2.40 -8.57 23.15
CA ALA A 273 3.69 -9.13 22.73
C ALA A 273 3.91 -9.11 21.21
N CYS A 274 2.83 -9.09 20.42
CA CYS A 274 2.87 -9.17 18.95
C CYS A 274 2.39 -7.88 18.26
N ARG A 275 2.01 -6.84 19.02
CA ARG A 275 1.47 -5.57 18.48
C ARG A 275 2.39 -4.88 17.47
N GLN A 276 3.69 -5.11 17.58
CA GLN A 276 4.71 -4.50 16.71
C GLN A 276 5.14 -5.43 15.55
N VAL A 277 4.61 -6.66 15.48
CA VAL A 277 4.92 -7.63 14.42
C VAL A 277 4.12 -7.25 13.17
N PRO A 278 4.75 -7.16 11.99
CA PRO A 278 4.01 -6.92 10.75
C PRO A 278 2.95 -8.00 10.49
N LEU A 279 1.76 -7.58 10.03
CA LEU A 279 0.64 -8.49 9.74
C LEU A 279 1.02 -9.64 8.79
N HIS A 280 1.84 -9.34 7.78
CA HIS A 280 2.27 -10.33 6.81
C HIS A 280 3.17 -11.41 7.42
N TRP A 281 3.98 -11.10 8.45
CA TRP A 281 4.80 -12.10 9.14
C TRP A 281 3.95 -13.10 9.92
N VAL A 282 2.90 -12.61 10.59
CA VAL A 282 1.94 -13.49 11.27
C VAL A 282 1.23 -14.37 10.25
N GLY A 283 0.85 -13.81 9.10
CA GLY A 283 0.31 -14.55 7.96
C GLY A 283 1.24 -15.66 7.48
N ASP A 284 2.50 -15.33 7.21
CA ASP A 284 3.54 -16.27 6.78
C ASP A 284 3.79 -17.36 7.83
N GLY A 285 3.78 -17.03 9.12
CA GLY A 285 3.91 -18.01 10.19
C GLY A 285 2.72 -18.97 10.28
N VAL A 286 1.51 -18.47 10.06
CA VAL A 286 0.32 -19.30 9.93
C VAL A 286 0.43 -20.21 8.71
N ASP A 287 0.87 -19.69 7.56
CA ASP A 287 1.07 -20.48 6.34
C ASP A 287 2.18 -21.54 6.50
N ALA A 288 3.27 -21.20 7.18
CA ALA A 288 4.32 -22.14 7.55
C ALA A 288 3.79 -23.24 8.48
N ALA A 289 2.92 -22.90 9.43
CA ALA A 289 2.27 -23.88 10.30
C ALA A 289 1.29 -24.80 9.54
N VAL A 290 0.60 -24.29 8.51
CA VAL A 290 -0.20 -25.11 7.60
C VAL A 290 0.69 -26.03 6.76
N ALA A 291 1.77 -25.51 6.18
CA ALA A 291 2.71 -26.29 5.39
C ALA A 291 3.39 -27.40 6.22
N ALA A 292 3.70 -27.12 7.50
CA ALA A 292 4.22 -28.07 8.47
C ALA A 292 3.15 -29.02 9.04
N GLN A 293 1.91 -28.99 8.52
CA GLN A 293 0.78 -29.81 8.94
C GLN A 293 0.40 -29.64 10.43
N ARG A 294 0.78 -28.53 11.07
CA ARG A 294 0.36 -28.19 12.44
C ARG A 294 -1.03 -27.56 12.46
N LEU A 295 -1.44 -26.95 11.36
CA LEU A 295 -2.78 -26.42 11.12
C LEU A 295 -3.39 -27.06 9.87
N ALA A 296 -4.69 -27.31 9.90
CA ALA A 296 -5.48 -27.72 8.75
C ALA A 296 -6.28 -26.53 8.22
N LEU A 297 -6.18 -26.25 6.92
CA LEU A 297 -6.92 -25.18 6.23
C LEU A 297 -8.05 -25.78 5.38
N VAL A 298 -9.30 -25.42 5.67
CA VAL A 298 -10.50 -25.84 4.93
C VAL A 298 -11.40 -24.62 4.72
N ASP A 299 -11.67 -24.25 3.46
CA ASP A 299 -12.54 -23.11 3.10
C ASP A 299 -12.19 -21.82 3.87
N ASP A 300 -10.91 -21.45 3.90
CA ASP A 300 -10.36 -20.28 4.63
C ASP A 300 -10.45 -20.35 6.17
N HIS A 301 -10.89 -21.48 6.71
CA HIS A 301 -10.92 -21.74 8.14
C HIS A 301 -9.78 -22.65 8.57
N LEU A 302 -9.11 -22.25 9.65
CA LEU A 302 -8.01 -22.98 10.27
C LEU A 302 -8.50 -23.74 11.50
N ALA A 303 -7.96 -24.94 11.68
CA ALA A 303 -8.07 -25.77 12.87
C ALA A 303 -6.71 -26.38 13.23
N LEU A 304 -6.53 -26.82 14.47
CA LEU A 304 -5.38 -27.64 14.84
C LEU A 304 -5.47 -28.98 14.11
N SER A 305 -4.37 -29.41 13.50
CA SER A 305 -4.26 -30.77 12.98
C SER A 305 -4.26 -31.77 14.14
N ALA A 306 -4.90 -32.92 13.93
CA ALA A 306 -4.93 -34.02 14.89
C ALA A 306 -3.57 -34.76 14.94
#